data_AF-A0A967K0S5-F1
#
_entry.id   AF-A0A967K0S5-F1
#
_cell.length_a   1.000
_cell.length_b   1.000
_cell.length_c   1.000
_cell.angle_alpha   90.00
_cell.angle_beta   90.00
_cell.angle_gamma   90.00
#
_symmetry.space_group_name_H-M   'P 1'
#
loop_
_entity.id
_entity.type
_entity.pdbx_description
1 polymer ?
#
loop_
_entity_poly.entity_id
_entity_poly.type
_entity_poly.pdbx_seq_one_letter_code
_entity_poly.pdbx_strand_id
1 'polypeptide(L)'
;MRLITLATAVTMSFFLLSTHMHENHMFLAIPLLLAVAGRHPLLLRLAVGASVAVFVNMVLHDLKLPYALPGPLSAPSPVHEPFYGRPLTWLQLVGSFLNTLLVTAVTAGCVWVAWRGFPDDGERSVRGARPQDPR
;
A
#
# COMPACT_ATOMS: atom_id res chain seq x y z
N MET A 1 14.06 -4.35 -13.55
CA MET A 1 13.31 -4.29 -12.26
C MET A 1 12.91 -2.89 -11.84
N ARG A 2 13.77 -1.87 -11.93
CA ARG A 2 13.44 -0.47 -11.59
C ARG A 2 12.11 0.02 -12.20
N LEU A 3 11.84 -0.37 -13.45
CA LEU A 3 10.63 0.00 -14.18
C LEU A 3 9.34 -0.56 -13.54
N ILE A 4 9.38 -1.80 -13.01
CA ILE A 4 8.24 -2.42 -12.29
C ILE A 4 8.04 -1.77 -10.92
N THR A 5 9.12 -1.44 -10.22
CA THR A 5 9.06 -0.77 -8.91
C THR A 5 8.53 0.65 -9.02
N LEU A 6 8.92 1.38 -10.07
CA LEU A 6 8.38 2.70 -10.39
C LEU A 6 6.92 2.62 -10.83
N ALA A 7 6.56 1.65 -11.68
CA ALA A 7 5.17 1.40 -12.05
C ALA A 7 4.31 1.14 -10.80
N THR A 8 4.81 0.32 -9.86
CA THR A 8 4.15 0.06 -8.57
C THR A 8 3.92 1.35 -7.79
N ALA A 9 4.93 2.22 -7.67
CA ALA A 9 4.80 3.48 -6.95
C ALA A 9 3.78 4.44 -7.59
N VAL A 10 3.78 4.55 -8.93
CA VAL A 10 2.83 5.40 -9.67
C VAL A 10 1.41 4.87 -9.53
N THR A 11 1.23 3.56 -9.72
CA THR A 11 -0.09 2.91 -9.59
C THR A 11 -0.64 3.01 -8.17
N MET A 12 0.20 2.79 -7.14
CA MET A 12 -0.17 2.97 -5.74
C MET A 12 -0.60 4.40 -5.44
N SER A 13 0.20 5.38 -5.85
CA SER A 13 -0.08 6.79 -5.60
C SER A 13 -1.37 7.23 -6.28
N PHE A 14 -1.55 6.85 -7.55
CA PHE A 14 -2.76 7.16 -8.30
C PHE A 14 -4.01 6.56 -7.64
N PHE A 15 -3.98 5.29 -7.26
CA PHE A 15 -5.16 4.65 -6.65
C PHE A 15 -5.48 5.16 -5.26
N LEU A 16 -4.47 5.49 -4.46
CA LEU A 16 -4.71 5.93 -3.09
C LEU A 16 -5.02 7.44 -2.99
N LEU A 17 -4.64 8.26 -3.98
CA LEU A 17 -5.00 9.69 -4.06
C LEU A 17 -6.29 9.94 -4.85
N SER A 18 -6.67 9.05 -5.78
CA SER A 18 -7.90 9.18 -6.55
C SER A 18 -9.10 8.78 -5.70
N THR A 19 -9.61 9.75 -4.93
CA THR A 19 -10.76 9.60 -4.01
C THR A 19 -12.08 9.22 -4.69
N HIS A 20 -12.12 9.24 -6.02
CA HIS A 20 -13.31 8.92 -6.80
C HIS A 20 -13.38 7.45 -7.27
N MET A 21 -12.29 6.70 -7.11
CA MET A 21 -12.18 5.29 -7.50
C MET A 21 -12.47 4.40 -6.27
N HIS A 22 -13.65 3.78 -6.23
CA HIS A 22 -14.12 2.91 -5.13
C HIS A 22 -13.25 1.66 -4.87
N GLU A 23 -13.56 0.92 -3.79
CA GLU A 23 -12.76 -0.17 -3.19
C GLU A 23 -12.30 -1.27 -4.15
N ASN A 24 -12.94 -1.43 -5.32
CA ASN A 24 -12.64 -2.44 -6.32
C ASN A 24 -11.36 -2.19 -7.13
N HIS A 25 -10.78 -0.99 -7.06
CA HIS A 25 -9.62 -0.65 -7.88
C HIS A 25 -8.27 -0.98 -7.24
N MET A 26 -8.24 -1.33 -5.95
CA MET A 26 -7.05 -1.83 -5.25
C MET A 26 -6.62 -3.23 -5.72
N PHE A 27 -7.42 -3.88 -6.59
CA PHE A 27 -7.10 -5.16 -7.22
C PHE A 27 -5.83 -5.14 -8.06
N LEU A 28 -5.38 -4.00 -8.58
CA LEU A 28 -4.11 -3.91 -9.29
C LEU A 28 -2.94 -3.59 -8.36
N ALA A 29 -3.24 -2.83 -7.32
CA ALA A 29 -2.27 -2.30 -6.38
C ALA A 29 -1.62 -3.46 -5.57
N ILE A 30 -2.44 -4.27 -4.90
CA ILE A 30 -1.95 -5.34 -4.02
C ILE A 30 -1.09 -6.37 -4.77
N PRO A 31 -1.46 -6.89 -5.96
CA PRO A 31 -0.63 -7.82 -6.72
C PRO A 31 0.70 -7.22 -7.17
N LEU A 32 0.74 -5.93 -7.54
CA LEU A 32 1.99 -5.25 -7.87
C LEU A 32 2.91 -5.12 -6.65
N LEU A 33 2.38 -4.79 -5.47
CA LEU A 33 3.21 -4.75 -4.26
C LEU A 33 3.70 -6.15 -3.86
N LEU A 34 2.86 -7.18 -4.00
CA LEU A 34 3.24 -8.59 -3.78
C LEU A 34 4.31 -9.06 -4.77
N ALA A 35 4.23 -8.63 -6.03
CA ALA A 35 5.20 -9.00 -7.06
C ALA A 35 6.63 -8.51 -6.74
N VAL A 36 6.77 -7.39 -6.02
CA VAL A 36 8.07 -6.87 -5.55
C VAL A 36 8.38 -7.16 -4.07
N ALA A 37 7.40 -7.59 -3.27
CA ALA A 37 7.56 -7.89 -1.84
C ALA A 37 8.60 -8.98 -1.57
N GLY A 38 8.65 -10.05 -2.37
CA GLY A 38 9.60 -11.14 -2.20
C GLY A 38 11.07 -10.80 -2.52
N ARG A 39 11.36 -9.57 -2.95
CA ARG A 39 12.69 -9.15 -3.42
C ARG A 39 13.42 -8.20 -2.48
N HIS A 40 12.74 -7.60 -1.50
CA HIS A 40 13.36 -6.71 -0.54
C HIS A 40 12.56 -6.68 0.78
N PRO A 41 13.20 -6.84 1.96
CA PRO A 41 12.50 -6.96 3.24
C PRO A 41 11.67 -5.73 3.61
N LEU A 42 12.09 -4.53 3.19
CA LEU A 42 11.29 -3.31 3.34
C LEU A 42 9.98 -3.38 2.54
N LEU A 43 10.04 -3.85 1.29
CA LEU A 43 8.86 -3.93 0.42
C LEU A 43 7.87 -4.99 0.94
N LEU A 44 8.37 -6.08 1.52
CA LEU A 44 7.53 -7.07 2.19
C LEU A 44 6.77 -6.47 3.38
N ARG A 45 7.46 -5.71 4.26
CA ARG A 45 6.81 -5.04 5.39
C ARG A 45 5.76 -4.03 4.94
N LEU A 46 6.08 -3.26 3.90
CA LEU A 46 5.15 -2.32 3.27
C LEU A 46 3.95 -3.04 2.64
N ALA A 47 4.14 -4.21 2.03
CA ALA A 47 3.06 -5.03 1.46
C ALA A 47 2.10 -5.53 2.53
N VAL A 48 2.64 -6.11 3.61
CA VAL A 48 1.81 -6.57 4.73
C VAL A 48 1.04 -5.39 5.35
N GLY A 49 1.71 -4.26 5.59
CA GLY A 49 1.05 -3.06 6.13
C GLY A 49 -0.04 -2.53 5.21
N ALA A 50 0.23 -2.45 3.90
CA ALA A 50 -0.75 -2.05 2.89
C ALA A 50 -1.95 -2.98 2.86
N SER A 51 -1.75 -4.31 2.87
CA SER A 51 -2.86 -5.28 2.86
C SER A 51 -3.75 -5.15 4.10
N VAL A 52 -3.16 -4.97 5.29
CA VAL A 52 -3.94 -4.77 6.53
C VAL A 52 -4.73 -3.46 6.46
N ALA A 53 -4.12 -2.37 6.01
CA ALA A 53 -4.80 -1.09 5.92
C ALA A 53 -5.91 -1.09 4.87
N VAL A 54 -5.72 -1.76 3.73
CA VAL A 54 -6.79 -1.95 2.73
C VAL A 54 -7.97 -2.70 3.34
N PHE A 55 -7.70 -3.77 4.09
CA PHE A 55 -8.75 -4.53 4.78
C PHE A 55 -9.49 -3.67 5.81
N VAL A 56 -8.76 -2.92 6.64
CA VAL A 56 -9.35 -1.98 7.60
C VAL A 56 -10.15 -0.91 6.86
N ASN A 57 -9.64 -0.37 5.75
CA ASN A 57 -10.34 0.63 4.97
C ASN A 57 -11.68 0.10 4.44
N MET A 58 -11.71 -1.13 3.93
CA MET A 58 -12.94 -1.80 3.49
C MET A 58 -13.95 -1.91 4.65
N VAL A 59 -13.50 -2.26 5.84
CA VAL A 59 -14.33 -2.29 7.05
C VAL A 59 -14.89 -0.90 7.40
N LEU A 60 -14.09 0.16 7.23
CA LEU A 60 -14.48 1.54 7.57
C LEU A 60 -15.42 2.19 6.56
N HIS A 61 -15.38 1.76 5.30
CA HIS A 61 -16.32 2.21 4.28
C HIS A 61 -17.66 1.45 4.30
N ASP A 62 -17.78 0.36 5.06
CA ASP A 62 -19.07 -0.27 5.29
C ASP A 62 -20.04 0.72 5.98
N LEU A 63 -21.28 0.79 5.49
CA LEU A 63 -22.28 1.73 5.97
C LEU A 63 -22.73 1.45 7.42
N LYS A 64 -22.62 0.20 7.90
CA LYS A 64 -23.17 -0.25 9.17
C LYS A 64 -22.10 -0.69 10.16
N LEU A 65 -21.06 -1.36 9.69
CA LEU A 65 -20.08 -2.02 10.54
C LEU A 65 -19.34 -1.07 11.50
N PRO A 66 -18.87 0.12 11.08
CA PRO A 66 -18.20 1.07 11.97
C PRO A 66 -19.07 1.54 13.14
N TYR A 67 -20.38 1.64 12.92
CA TYR A 67 -21.35 2.05 13.94
C TYR A 67 -21.77 0.89 14.85
N ALA A 68 -21.55 -0.36 14.43
CA ALA A 68 -21.80 -1.55 15.24
C ALA A 68 -20.62 -1.91 16.16
N LEU A 69 -19.46 -1.25 16.01
CA LEU A 69 -18.30 -1.49 16.85
C LEU A 69 -18.51 -0.99 18.28
N PRO A 70 -17.95 -1.66 19.28
CA PRO A 70 -18.16 -1.27 20.68
C PRO A 70 -17.32 -0.03 21.07
N GLY A 71 -17.93 0.80 21.93
CA GLY A 71 -17.24 1.86 22.67
C GLY A 71 -16.73 3.01 21.78
N PRO A 72 -15.49 3.50 22.00
CA PRO A 72 -14.98 4.70 21.33
C PRO A 72 -14.78 4.50 19.81
N LEU A 73 -14.78 3.26 19.33
CA LEU A 73 -14.60 2.94 17.92
C LEU A 73 -15.80 3.36 17.05
N SER A 74 -17.01 3.37 17.61
CA SER A 74 -18.23 3.85 16.95
C SER A 74 -18.64 5.26 17.38
N ALA A 75 -17.83 5.91 18.23
CA ALA A 75 -18.16 7.24 18.73
C ALA A 75 -18.21 8.26 17.58
N PRO A 76 -19.28 9.07 17.49
CA PRO A 76 -19.40 10.07 16.44
C PRO A 76 -18.37 11.18 16.63
N SER A 77 -17.83 11.64 15.51
CA SER A 77 -16.97 12.81 15.41
C SER A 77 -17.80 14.05 15.03
N PRO A 78 -17.26 15.28 15.18
CA PRO A 78 -17.96 16.48 14.74
C PRO A 78 -18.00 16.64 13.20
N VAL A 79 -17.25 15.82 12.46
CA VAL A 79 -17.15 15.90 11.00
C VAL A 79 -18.28 15.08 10.38
N HIS A 80 -19.04 15.70 9.47
CA HIS A 80 -20.14 15.04 8.78
C HIS A 80 -19.72 14.59 7.38
N GLU A 81 -20.22 13.43 6.98
CA GLU A 81 -20.04 12.88 5.65
C GLU A 81 -20.91 13.66 4.64
N PRO A 82 -20.34 14.25 3.57
CA PRO A 82 -21.07 15.14 2.67
C PRO A 82 -22.24 14.48 1.93
N PHE A 83 -22.13 13.19 1.64
CA PHE A 83 -23.10 12.46 0.81
C PHE A 83 -24.28 11.87 1.59
N TYR A 84 -24.05 11.49 2.85
CA TYR A 84 -25.05 10.80 3.68
C TYR A 84 -25.55 11.64 4.86
N GLY A 85 -24.98 12.82 5.10
CA GLY A 85 -25.42 13.75 6.15
C GLY A 85 -25.27 13.21 7.58
N ARG A 86 -24.46 12.17 7.78
CA ARG A 86 -24.22 11.52 9.07
C ARG A 86 -22.85 11.89 9.63
N PRO A 87 -22.66 11.92 10.96
CA PRO A 87 -21.33 12.12 11.54
C PRO A 87 -20.44 10.93 11.24
N LEU A 88 -19.21 11.18 10.77
CA LEU A 88 -18.18 10.14 10.68
C LEU A 88 -17.85 9.64 12.09
N THR A 89 -17.57 8.36 12.24
CA THR A 89 -16.99 7.85 13.50
C THR A 89 -15.54 8.32 13.66
N TRP A 90 -15.04 8.43 14.90
CA TRP A 90 -13.62 8.72 15.14
C TRP A 90 -12.70 7.70 14.47
N LEU A 91 -13.11 6.44 14.43
CA LEU A 91 -12.36 5.39 13.75
C LEU A 91 -12.28 5.62 12.24
N GLN A 92 -13.39 5.99 11.59
CA GLN A 92 -13.40 6.38 10.17
C GLN A 92 -12.47 7.58 9.92
N LEU A 93 -12.58 8.62 10.73
CA LEU A 93 -11.79 9.83 10.58
C LEU A 93 -10.28 9.56 10.71
N VAL A 94 -9.87 8.87 11.78
CA VAL A 94 -8.46 8.50 11.99
C VAL A 94 -7.98 7.54 10.91
N GLY A 95 -8.81 6.56 10.51
CA GLY A 95 -8.51 5.62 9.44
C GLY A 95 -8.21 6.32 8.11
N SER A 96 -8.98 7.34 7.73
CA SER A 96 -8.73 8.13 6.53
C SER A 96 -7.37 8.84 6.54
N PHE A 97 -6.97 9.40 7.69
CA PHE A 97 -5.63 10.00 7.82
C PHE A 97 -4.51 8.97 7.76
N LEU A 98 -4.68 7.83 8.43
CA LEU A 98 -3.70 6.74 8.44
C LEU A 98 -3.48 6.15 7.04
N ASN A 99 -4.54 6.05 6.22
CA ASN A 99 -4.40 5.64 4.84
C ASN A 99 -3.45 6.56 4.07
N THR A 100 -3.62 7.89 4.19
CA THR A 100 -2.78 8.89 3.52
C THR A 100 -1.30 8.74 3.88
N LEU A 101 -1.02 8.49 5.16
CA LEU A 101 0.35 8.24 5.64
C LEU A 101 0.92 6.95 5.05
N LEU A 102 0.10 5.90 4.97
CA LEU A 102 0.53 4.62 4.41
C LEU A 102 0.80 4.69 2.91
N VAL A 103 -0.01 5.42 2.13
CA VAL A 103 0.29 5.72 0.72
C VAL A 103 1.68 6.31 0.60
N THR A 104 1.92 7.35 1.41
CA THR A 104 3.16 8.12 1.36
C THR A 104 4.34 7.21 1.68
N ALA A 105 4.21 6.37 2.71
CA ALA A 105 5.23 5.42 3.11
C ALA A 105 5.51 4.36 2.04
N VAL A 106 4.46 3.80 1.41
CA VAL A 106 4.58 2.81 0.34
C VAL A 106 5.24 3.41 -0.89
N THR A 107 4.77 4.56 -1.35
CA THR A 107 5.31 5.27 -2.51
C THR A 107 6.77 5.65 -2.27
N ALA A 108 7.08 6.30 -1.14
CA ALA A 108 8.45 6.69 -0.81
C ALA A 108 9.36 5.46 -0.68
N GLY A 109 8.89 4.38 -0.06
CA GLY A 109 9.63 3.13 0.08
C GLY A 109 9.92 2.47 -1.28
N CYS A 110 8.94 2.40 -2.17
CA CYS A 110 9.13 1.89 -3.53
C CYS A 110 10.13 2.75 -4.33
N VAL A 111 10.01 4.08 -4.28
CA VAL A 111 10.95 4.99 -4.96
C VAL A 111 12.36 4.84 -4.39
N TRP A 112 12.50 4.75 -3.07
CA TRP A 112 13.79 4.59 -2.41
C TRP A 112 14.49 3.28 -2.81
N VAL A 113 13.76 2.15 -2.82
CA VAL A 113 14.32 0.86 -3.28
C VAL A 113 14.66 0.92 -4.78
N ALA A 114 13.80 1.53 -5.61
CA ALA A 114 14.07 1.67 -7.04
C ALA A 114 15.34 2.49 -7.31
N TRP A 115 15.58 3.54 -6.52
CA TRP A 115 16.74 4.42 -6.66
C TRP A 115 18.03 3.76 -6.15
N ARG A 116 17.99 3.08 -5.00
CA ARG A 116 19.19 2.40 -4.46
C ARG A 116 19.57 1.13 -5.21
N GLY A 117 18.65 0.56 -6.00
CA GLY A 117 18.86 -0.72 -6.69
C GLY A 117 18.71 -1.91 -5.75
N PHE A 118 18.43 -3.09 -6.31
CA PHE A 118 18.36 -4.31 -5.52
C PHE A 118 19.78 -4.79 -5.19
N PRO A 119 20.05 -5.25 -3.96
CA PRO A 119 21.36 -5.79 -3.58
C PRO A 119 21.86 -6.91 -4.51
N ASP A 120 20.96 -7.65 -5.17
CA ASP A 120 21.27 -8.86 -5.94
C ASP A 120 21.66 -8.62 -7.41
N ASP A 121 21.55 -7.40 -7.93
CA ASP A 121 21.82 -7.15 -9.36
C ASP A 121 23.33 -7.18 -9.70
N GLY A 122 24.21 -7.12 -8.69
CA GLY A 122 25.67 -7.11 -8.86
C GLY A 122 26.36 -8.47 -8.84
N GLU A 123 25.88 -9.45 -8.08
CA GLU A 123 26.64 -10.69 -7.84
C GLU A 123 26.42 -11.79 -8.88
N ARG A 124 25.25 -11.83 -9.54
CA ARG A 124 24.98 -12.85 -10.57
C ARG A 124 25.69 -12.57 -11.90
N SER A 125 25.94 -11.30 -12.22
CA SER A 125 26.66 -10.91 -13.44
C SER A 125 28.13 -11.34 -13.39
N VAL A 126 28.77 -11.26 -12.22
CA VAL A 126 30.20 -11.59 -12.07
C VAL A 126 30.44 -13.10 -11.97
N ARG A 127 29.50 -13.88 -11.41
CA ARG A 127 29.64 -15.35 -11.30
C ARG A 127 29.36 -16.11 -12.60
N GLY A 128 28.65 -15.52 -13.56
CA GLY A 128 28.39 -16.13 -14.87
C GLY A 128 29.55 -16.03 -15.87
N ALA A 129 30.58 -15.23 -15.57
CA ALA A 129 31.69 -14.93 -16.48
C ALA A 129 32.99 -15.65 -16.12
N ARG A 130 32.95 -16.77 -15.39
CA ARG A 130 34.11 -17.66 -15.34
C ARG A 130 34.15 -18.50 -16.62
N PRO A 131 35.21 -18.43 -17.43
CA PRO A 131 35.41 -19.38 -18.52
C PRO A 131 35.40 -20.78 -17.91
N GLN A 132 34.59 -21.67 -18.48
CA GLN A 132 34.77 -23.10 -18.23
C GLN A 132 36.14 -23.47 -18.80
N ASP A 133 37.08 -23.85 -17.92
CA ASP A 133 38.41 -24.33 -18.28
C ASP A 133 38.23 -25.63 -19.09
N PRO A 134 38.66 -25.69 -20.37
CA PRO A 134 38.59 -26.91 -21.15
C PRO A 134 39.79 -27.79 -20.77
N ARG A 135 39.55 -28.78 -19.92
CA ARG A 135 40.47 -29.91 -19.71
C ARG A 135 39.76 -31.22 -20.00
#